data_AF-A0A444YT12-F1
#
_entry.id   AF-A0A444YT12-F1
#
_cell.length_a   1.000
_cell.length_b   1.000
_cell.length_c   1.000
_cell.angle_alpha   90.00
_cell.angle_beta   90.00
_cell.angle_gamma   90.00
#
_symmetry.space_group_name_H-M   'P 1'
#
loop_
_entity.id
_entity.type
_entity.pdbx_description
1 polymer ?
#
loop_
_entity_poly.entity_id
_entity_poly.type
_entity_poly.pdbx_seq_one_letter_code
_entity_poly.pdbx_strand_id
1 'polypeptide(L)'
;MASWNSFPLQVTYEALGWFAFFSWSISFYPQVILNFRRKSVVGLNFDFVLLNLTKHSSYLIYNASLYFSSAIQNQYYKKYGYGEMIPVAANDVAFSIHAVLLTAITLFQIAIYDRGEQKVSKISIGIVSVAWLTAAVCFFIALPTHSWLWLLSIFKYDCAFICIPFLLSNLQFNSIEYIGIQVFMTVIKYIPQAIFNFLRKSTDGFSIGNILLDFSGGVGNYLQMVVQSVDQDSWVNFYGNIGKVLLSLISVLFDILFIIQHYVLYPTAKKGSKWVDSSEQDEQVREHLVAPDQTAQENV
;
A
#
# COMPACT_ATOMS: atom_id res chain seq x y z
N MET A 1 14.30 -20.04 23.22
CA MET A 1 14.21 -18.72 22.55
C MET A 1 15.62 -18.18 22.49
N ALA A 2 16.10 -17.76 21.31
CA ALA A 2 17.39 -17.10 21.23
C ALA A 2 17.33 -15.85 22.12
N SER A 3 18.19 -15.77 23.13
CA SER A 3 18.35 -14.58 23.95
C SER A 3 19.20 -13.57 23.20
N TRP A 4 18.88 -12.28 23.34
CA TRP A 4 19.74 -11.21 22.86
C TRP A 4 21.12 -11.32 23.51
N ASN A 5 22.17 -11.19 22.71
CA ASN A 5 23.54 -11.16 23.22
C ASN A 5 23.85 -9.82 23.89
N SER A 6 23.21 -8.74 23.42
CA SER A 6 23.39 -7.38 23.91
C SER A 6 22.05 -6.71 24.24
N PHE A 7 21.87 -6.37 25.53
CA PHE A 7 20.71 -5.62 25.99
C PHE A 7 20.54 -4.26 25.28
N PRO A 8 21.60 -3.46 25.04
CA PRO A 8 21.50 -2.26 24.21
C PRO A 8 20.97 -2.51 22.78
N LEU A 9 21.39 -3.61 22.13
CA LEU A 9 20.92 -3.95 20.78
C LEU A 9 19.45 -4.38 20.80
N GLN A 10 19.03 -5.12 21.84
CA GLN A 10 17.61 -5.44 22.06
C GLN A 10 16.75 -4.18 22.15
N VAL A 11 17.13 -3.23 23.01
CA VAL A 11 16.39 -1.98 23.18
C VAL A 11 16.37 -1.17 21.89
N THR A 12 17.49 -1.13 21.16
CA THR A 12 17.58 -0.46 19.85
C THR A 12 16.66 -1.11 18.83
N TYR A 13 16.62 -2.45 18.77
CA TYR A 13 15.74 -3.20 17.90
C TYR A 13 14.26 -2.90 18.18
N GLU A 14 13.85 -2.92 19.45
CA GLU A 14 12.47 -2.63 19.85
C GLU A 14 12.11 -1.17 19.54
N ALA A 15 12.99 -0.22 19.83
CA ALA A 15 12.78 1.20 19.54
C ALA A 15 12.60 1.48 18.04
N LEU A 16 13.42 0.87 17.18
CA LEU A 16 13.31 1.02 15.72
C LEU A 16 12.00 0.43 15.18
N GLY A 17 11.56 -0.71 15.72
CA GLY A 17 10.27 -1.30 15.36
C GLY A 17 9.07 -0.41 15.71
N TRP A 18 9.07 0.15 16.93
CA TRP A 18 8.03 1.09 17.35
C TRP A 18 8.07 2.41 16.56
N PHE A 19 9.26 2.91 16.24
CA PHE A 19 9.42 4.10 15.40
C PHE A 19 8.82 3.91 13.99
N ALA A 20 9.08 2.76 13.35
CA ALA A 20 8.48 2.44 12.05
C ALA A 20 6.96 2.35 12.14
N PHE A 21 6.44 1.70 13.18
CA PHE A 21 5.00 1.60 13.43
C PHE A 21 4.31 2.96 13.59
N PHE A 22 4.88 3.85 14.42
CA PHE A 22 4.31 5.20 14.61
C PHE A 22 4.40 6.04 13.35
N SER A 23 5.52 5.97 12.61
CA SER A 23 5.69 6.70 11.35
C SER A 23 4.63 6.31 10.31
N TRP A 24 4.37 5.01 10.13
CA TRP A 24 3.33 4.54 9.22
C TRP A 24 1.91 4.80 9.72
N SER A 25 1.67 4.81 11.04
CA SER A 25 0.34 5.09 11.59
C SER A 25 -0.03 6.58 11.47
N ILE A 26 0.93 7.47 11.72
CA ILE A 26 0.72 8.93 11.65
C ILE A 26 0.48 9.38 10.19
N SER A 27 1.01 8.66 9.20
CA SER A 27 0.95 9.05 7.79
C SER A 27 -0.48 9.16 7.21
N PHE A 28 -1.48 8.55 7.84
CA PHE A 28 -2.89 8.64 7.45
C PHE A 28 -3.54 9.99 7.80
N TYR A 29 -3.05 10.68 8.83
CA TYR A 29 -3.67 11.88 9.38
C TYR A 29 -3.48 13.17 8.57
N PRO A 30 -2.30 13.45 7.98
CA PRO A 30 -2.07 14.68 7.22
C PRO A 30 -3.11 14.93 6.13
N GLN A 31 -3.52 13.90 5.39
CA GLN A 31 -4.52 14.05 4.32
C GLN A 31 -5.89 14.43 4.88
N VAL A 32 -6.33 13.76 5.95
CA VAL A 32 -7.61 14.05 6.62
C VAL A 32 -7.64 15.49 7.15
N ILE A 33 -6.55 15.93 7.78
CA ILE A 33 -6.41 17.29 8.31
C ILE A 33 -6.40 18.32 7.17
N LEU A 34 -5.67 18.05 6.10
CA LEU A 34 -5.57 18.95 4.95
C LEU A 34 -6.94 19.17 4.28
N ASN A 35 -7.67 18.08 4.02
CA ASN A 35 -9.03 18.13 3.48
C ASN A 35 -9.95 18.95 4.41
N PHE A 36 -9.87 18.72 5.72
CA PHE A 36 -10.66 19.45 6.70
C PHE A 36 -10.36 20.95 6.72
N ARG A 37 -9.08 21.34 6.59
CA ARG A 37 -8.64 22.75 6.58
C ARG A 37 -9.02 23.46 5.29
N ARG A 38 -8.85 22.79 4.14
CA ARG A 38 -9.16 23.37 2.81
C ARG A 38 -10.64 23.37 2.48
N LYS A 39 -11.44 22.50 3.13
CA LYS A 39 -12.84 22.21 2.77
C LYS A 39 -13.01 21.84 1.29
N SER A 40 -11.95 21.29 0.70
CA SER A 40 -11.84 20.88 -0.69
C SER A 40 -10.95 19.64 -0.74
N VAL A 41 -11.34 18.67 -1.55
CA VAL A 41 -10.56 17.47 -1.88
C VAL A 41 -9.90 17.57 -3.25
N VAL A 42 -9.91 18.76 -3.87
CA VAL A 42 -9.27 18.97 -5.18
C VAL A 42 -7.76 18.72 -5.08
N GLY A 43 -7.29 17.79 -5.91
CA GLY A 43 -5.92 17.27 -5.94
C GLY A 43 -5.73 15.91 -5.25
N LEU A 44 -6.75 15.37 -4.58
CA LEU A 44 -6.72 14.01 -4.05
C LEU A 44 -7.20 13.02 -5.12
N ASN A 45 -6.45 11.95 -5.36
CA ASN A 45 -6.85 10.89 -6.28
C ASN A 45 -7.92 9.98 -5.62
N PHE A 46 -9.16 10.05 -6.10
CA PHE A 46 -10.27 9.29 -5.51
C PHE A 46 -10.15 7.78 -5.74
N ASP A 47 -9.55 7.36 -6.86
CA ASP A 47 -9.32 5.94 -7.15
C ASP A 47 -8.36 5.33 -6.12
N PHE A 48 -7.33 6.08 -5.75
CA PHE A 48 -6.37 5.66 -4.73
C PHE A 48 -7.06 5.45 -3.37
N VAL A 49 -7.92 6.39 -2.95
CA VAL A 49 -8.63 6.26 -1.67
C VAL A 49 -9.62 5.09 -1.69
N LEU A 50 -10.33 4.89 -2.80
CA LEU A 50 -11.28 3.79 -2.96
C LEU A 50 -10.59 2.41 -2.94
N LEU A 51 -9.47 2.26 -3.65
CA LEU A 51 -8.67 1.03 -3.66
C LEU A 51 -8.04 0.77 -2.28
N ASN A 52 -7.54 1.79 -1.60
CA ASN A 52 -7.02 1.65 -0.24
C ASN A 52 -8.10 1.20 0.75
N LEU A 53 -9.34 1.71 0.62
CA LEU A 53 -10.43 1.24 1.48
C LEU A 53 -10.66 -0.26 1.28
N THR A 54 -10.67 -0.72 0.03
CA THR A 54 -10.86 -2.14 -0.31
C THR A 54 -9.74 -3.02 0.27
N LYS A 55 -8.49 -2.59 0.11
CA LYS A 55 -7.32 -3.24 0.71
C LYS A 55 -7.42 -3.33 2.24
N HIS A 56 -7.60 -2.20 2.92
CA HIS A 56 -7.65 -2.15 4.37
C HIS A 56 -8.85 -2.92 4.94
N SER A 57 -9.99 -2.90 4.25
CA SER A 57 -11.18 -3.68 4.65
C SER A 57 -10.95 -5.18 4.50
N SER A 58 -10.28 -5.62 3.41
CA SER A 58 -9.93 -7.03 3.23
C SER A 58 -8.95 -7.51 4.30
N TYR A 59 -7.96 -6.68 4.62
CA TYR A 59 -7.01 -6.95 5.69
C TYR A 59 -7.68 -7.02 7.07
N LEU A 60 -8.63 -6.12 7.34
CA LEU A 60 -9.46 -6.15 8.56
C LEU A 60 -10.30 -7.43 8.65
N ILE A 61 -10.99 -7.82 7.57
CA ILE A 61 -11.81 -9.04 7.54
C ILE A 61 -10.94 -10.26 7.85
N TYR A 62 -9.77 -10.37 7.23
CA TYR A 62 -8.82 -11.46 7.50
C TYR A 62 -8.38 -11.49 8.97
N ASN A 63 -7.86 -10.37 9.48
CA ASN A 63 -7.32 -10.29 10.83
C ASN A 63 -8.42 -10.49 11.88
N ALA A 64 -9.54 -9.78 11.78
CA ALA A 64 -10.62 -9.89 12.76
C ALA A 64 -11.25 -11.29 12.76
N SER A 65 -11.49 -11.88 11.58
CA SER A 65 -12.11 -13.21 11.50
C SER A 65 -11.19 -14.30 12.05
N LEU A 66 -9.90 -14.26 11.72
CA LEU A 66 -8.94 -15.24 12.22
C LEU A 66 -8.61 -15.04 13.71
N TYR A 67 -8.66 -13.80 14.21
CA TYR A 67 -8.41 -13.47 15.62
C TYR A 67 -9.60 -13.79 16.54
N PHE A 68 -10.85 -13.50 16.13
CA PHE A 68 -12.03 -13.68 16.98
C PHE A 68 -12.77 -15.01 16.79
N SER A 69 -12.71 -15.62 15.60
CA SER A 69 -13.53 -16.81 15.32
C SER A 69 -12.82 -18.12 15.69
N SER A 70 -13.28 -18.74 16.78
CA SER A 70 -12.80 -20.06 17.21
C SER A 70 -13.00 -21.16 16.16
N ALA A 71 -14.04 -21.05 15.32
CA ALA A 71 -14.28 -21.99 14.22
C ALA A 71 -13.18 -21.92 13.16
N ILE A 72 -12.73 -20.71 12.81
CA ILE A 72 -11.66 -20.48 11.83
C ILE A 72 -10.32 -20.91 12.42
N GLN A 73 -10.07 -20.60 13.69
CA GLN A 73 -8.88 -21.04 14.40
C GLN A 73 -8.78 -22.56 14.45
N ASN A 74 -9.88 -23.26 14.74
CA ASN A 74 -9.92 -24.71 14.71
C ASN A 74 -9.63 -25.27 13.30
N GLN A 75 -10.18 -24.67 12.25
CA GLN A 75 -9.83 -25.04 10.87
C GLN A 75 -8.35 -24.79 10.55
N TYR A 76 -7.78 -23.71 11.08
CA TYR A 76 -6.37 -23.40 10.95
C TYR A 76 -5.52 -24.49 11.62
N TYR A 77 -5.81 -24.84 12.87
CA TYR A 77 -5.10 -25.90 13.59
C TYR A 77 -5.28 -27.28 12.95
N LYS A 78 -6.45 -27.59 12.38
CA LYS A 78 -6.64 -28.83 11.62
C LYS A 78 -5.79 -28.89 10.35
N LYS A 79 -5.56 -27.75 9.69
CA LYS A 79 -4.79 -27.66 8.44
C LYS A 79 -3.28 -27.62 8.68
N TYR A 80 -2.83 -26.88 9.69
CA TYR A 80 -1.41 -26.61 9.91
C TYR A 80 -0.84 -27.29 11.16
N GLY A 81 -1.69 -27.79 12.07
CA GLY A 81 -1.31 -28.45 13.32
C GLY A 81 -1.72 -27.63 14.56
N TYR A 82 -2.06 -28.32 15.65
CA TYR A 82 -2.44 -27.68 16.93
C TYR A 82 -1.26 -27.09 17.72
N GLY A 83 -0.03 -27.37 17.30
CA GLY A 83 1.18 -26.76 17.86
C GLY A 83 1.56 -25.44 17.20
N GLU A 84 0.89 -25.06 16.10
CA GLU A 84 1.16 -23.83 15.37
C GLU A 84 0.44 -22.64 16.00
N MET A 85 1.04 -21.46 15.98
CA MET A 85 0.40 -20.24 16.48
C MET A 85 -0.42 -19.56 15.39
N ILE A 86 -1.57 -18.99 15.76
CA ILE A 86 -2.37 -18.19 14.82
C ILE A 86 -1.54 -16.95 14.43
N PRO A 87 -1.35 -16.68 13.12
CA PRO A 87 -0.44 -15.65 12.63
C PRO A 87 -1.08 -14.24 12.65
N VAL A 88 -1.92 -13.94 13.64
CA VAL A 88 -2.61 -12.65 13.79
C VAL A 88 -2.58 -12.23 15.25
N ALA A 89 -2.07 -11.03 15.51
CA ALA A 89 -2.05 -10.44 16.84
C ALA A 89 -3.09 -9.31 16.96
N ALA A 90 -3.39 -8.91 18.20
CA ALA A 90 -4.40 -7.88 18.48
C ALA A 90 -4.05 -6.51 17.86
N ASN A 91 -2.76 -6.20 17.75
CA ASN A 91 -2.27 -4.99 17.10
C ASN A 91 -2.54 -4.97 15.58
N ASP A 92 -2.53 -6.11 14.90
CA ASP A 92 -2.85 -6.19 13.47
C ASP A 92 -4.33 -5.90 13.23
N VAL A 93 -5.19 -6.37 14.14
CA VAL A 93 -6.61 -6.03 14.16
C VAL A 93 -6.80 -4.53 14.46
N ALA A 94 -6.13 -3.98 15.47
CA ALA A 94 -6.25 -2.56 15.80
C ALA A 94 -5.76 -1.64 14.67
N PHE A 95 -4.62 -1.95 14.03
CA PHE A 95 -4.08 -1.21 12.89
C PHE A 95 -5.03 -1.26 11.68
N SER A 96 -5.56 -2.44 11.37
CA SER A 96 -6.50 -2.59 10.24
C SER A 96 -7.82 -1.85 10.47
N ILE A 97 -8.36 -1.87 11.69
CA ILE A 97 -9.53 -1.04 12.08
C ILE A 97 -9.20 0.45 11.88
N HIS A 98 -8.05 0.89 12.39
CA HIS A 98 -7.63 2.28 12.29
C HIS A 98 -7.49 2.73 10.82
N ALA A 99 -6.83 1.94 9.98
CA ALA A 99 -6.64 2.25 8.57
C ALA A 99 -7.97 2.32 7.80
N VAL A 100 -8.91 1.40 8.07
CA VAL A 100 -10.27 1.44 7.49
C VAL A 100 -10.98 2.71 7.93
N LEU A 101 -10.93 3.07 9.22
CA LEU A 101 -11.57 4.26 9.76
C LEU A 101 -11.06 5.54 9.08
N LEU A 102 -9.75 5.74 9.02
CA LEU A 102 -9.14 6.95 8.45
C LEU A 102 -9.39 7.05 6.94
N THR A 103 -9.38 5.92 6.23
CA THR A 103 -9.71 5.88 4.81
C THR A 103 -11.19 6.15 4.55
N ALA A 104 -12.08 5.63 5.40
CA ALA A 104 -13.51 5.92 5.35
C ALA A 104 -13.83 7.39 5.64
N ILE A 105 -13.14 8.00 6.62
CA ILE A 105 -13.22 9.45 6.87
C ILE A 105 -12.80 10.22 5.62
N THR A 106 -11.74 9.79 4.95
CA THR A 106 -11.27 10.45 3.71
C THR A 106 -12.29 10.31 2.57
N LEU A 107 -12.94 9.15 2.41
CA LEU A 107 -14.04 8.99 1.43
C LEU A 107 -15.26 9.82 1.79
N PHE A 108 -15.59 9.92 3.08
CA PHE A 108 -16.64 10.80 3.54
C PHE A 108 -16.32 12.26 3.19
N GLN A 109 -15.08 12.72 3.41
CA GLN A 109 -14.62 14.04 2.99
C GLN A 109 -14.75 14.26 1.48
N ILE A 110 -14.45 13.25 0.66
CA ILE A 110 -14.65 13.29 -0.80
C ILE A 110 -16.13 13.48 -1.18
N ALA A 111 -17.05 12.94 -0.38
CA ALA A 111 -18.48 13.06 -0.63
C ALA A 111 -19.05 14.45 -0.23
N ILE A 112 -18.48 15.11 0.78
CA ILE A 112 -19.03 16.37 1.34
C ILE A 112 -18.31 17.64 0.89
N TYR A 113 -17.01 17.58 0.58
CA TYR A 113 -16.21 18.75 0.24
C TYR A 113 -16.16 18.99 -1.26
N ASP A 114 -15.76 20.19 -1.64
CA ASP A 114 -15.62 20.55 -3.04
C ASP A 114 -14.60 19.62 -3.73
N ARG A 115 -15.05 18.97 -4.79
CA ARG A 115 -14.30 18.00 -5.59
C ARG A 115 -14.01 18.50 -7.01
N GLY A 116 -14.47 19.70 -7.35
CA GLY A 116 -14.45 20.20 -8.72
C GLY A 116 -15.08 19.18 -9.70
N GLU A 117 -14.41 18.97 -10.83
CA GLU A 117 -14.82 18.00 -11.86
C GLU A 117 -14.27 16.58 -11.65
N GLN A 118 -13.49 16.35 -10.57
CA GLN A 118 -12.89 15.05 -10.31
C GLN A 118 -13.97 14.00 -9.97
N LYS A 119 -13.85 12.83 -10.58
CA LYS A 119 -14.75 11.68 -10.35
C LYS A 119 -13.90 10.43 -10.20
N VAL A 120 -14.47 9.44 -9.52
CA VAL A 120 -13.88 8.10 -9.46
C VAL A 120 -13.90 7.50 -10.87
N SER A 121 -12.78 6.92 -11.31
CA SER A 121 -12.67 6.24 -12.59
C SER A 121 -13.60 5.03 -12.65
N LYS A 122 -14.26 4.85 -13.79
CA LYS A 122 -15.08 3.66 -14.07
C LYS A 122 -14.26 2.38 -13.95
N ILE A 123 -12.96 2.43 -14.24
CA ILE A 123 -12.05 1.29 -14.11
C ILE A 123 -11.89 0.92 -12.62
N SER A 124 -11.64 1.91 -11.76
CA SER A 124 -11.49 1.67 -10.31
C SER A 124 -12.77 1.13 -9.70
N ILE A 125 -13.92 1.70 -10.07
CA ILE A 125 -15.25 1.17 -9.69
C ILE A 125 -15.41 -0.28 -10.17
N GLY A 126 -15.02 -0.58 -11.42
CA GLY A 126 -15.06 -1.92 -11.98
C GLY A 126 -14.20 -2.92 -11.20
N ILE A 127 -12.95 -2.58 -10.90
CA ILE A 127 -12.03 -3.42 -10.12
C ILE A 127 -12.61 -3.71 -8.73
N VAL A 128 -13.06 -2.67 -8.03
CA VAL A 128 -13.63 -2.81 -6.69
C VAL A 128 -14.92 -3.64 -6.73
N SER A 129 -15.78 -3.40 -7.72
CA SER A 129 -17.01 -4.17 -7.88
C SER A 129 -16.72 -5.65 -8.14
N VAL A 130 -15.79 -5.97 -9.04
CA VAL A 130 -15.38 -7.36 -9.31
C VAL A 130 -14.81 -8.00 -8.04
N ALA A 131 -13.90 -7.33 -7.33
CA ALA A 131 -13.31 -7.86 -6.11
C ALA A 131 -14.37 -8.20 -5.05
N TRP A 132 -15.29 -7.29 -4.77
CA TRP A 132 -16.35 -7.52 -3.78
C TRP A 132 -17.41 -8.53 -4.24
N LEU A 133 -17.70 -8.59 -5.54
CA LEU A 133 -18.58 -9.63 -6.11
C LEU A 133 -17.94 -11.01 -6.00
N THR A 134 -16.65 -11.15 -6.31
CA THR A 134 -15.91 -12.40 -6.11
C THR A 134 -15.92 -12.80 -4.64
N ALA A 135 -15.65 -11.87 -3.72
CA ALA A 135 -15.73 -12.12 -2.28
C ALA A 135 -17.12 -12.61 -1.84
N ALA A 136 -18.19 -12.00 -2.38
CA ALA A 136 -19.56 -12.42 -2.12
C ALA A 136 -19.86 -13.83 -2.65
N VAL A 137 -19.46 -14.14 -3.89
CA VAL A 137 -19.62 -15.49 -4.47
C VAL A 137 -18.88 -16.53 -3.62
N CYS A 138 -17.63 -16.25 -3.25
CA CYS A 138 -16.85 -17.15 -2.40
C CYS A 138 -17.47 -17.34 -1.02
N PHE A 139 -18.09 -16.30 -0.45
CA PHE A 139 -18.85 -16.42 0.80
C PHE A 139 -20.01 -17.42 0.67
N PHE A 140 -20.81 -17.33 -0.39
CA PHE A 140 -21.91 -18.27 -0.63
C PHE A 140 -21.44 -19.70 -0.91
N ILE A 141 -20.27 -19.89 -1.52
CA ILE A 141 -19.65 -21.22 -1.72
C ILE A 141 -19.14 -21.80 -0.39
N ALA A 142 -18.56 -20.96 0.46
CA ALA A 142 -18.02 -21.36 1.76
C ALA A 142 -19.12 -21.66 2.79
N LEU A 143 -20.30 -21.05 2.63
CA LEU A 143 -21.43 -21.16 3.55
C LEU A 143 -21.90 -22.61 3.79
N PRO A 144 -22.23 -23.43 2.75
CA PRO A 144 -22.68 -24.81 2.95
C PRO A 144 -21.54 -25.77 3.35
N THR A 145 -20.31 -25.49 2.92
CA THR A 145 -19.14 -26.34 3.18
C THR A 145 -18.46 -26.02 4.51
N HIS A 146 -18.89 -24.96 5.19
CA HIS A 146 -18.26 -24.37 6.37
C HIS A 146 -16.74 -24.15 6.18
N SER A 147 -16.28 -23.88 4.96
CA SER A 147 -14.85 -23.73 4.63
C SER A 147 -14.33 -22.31 4.87
N TRP A 148 -14.55 -21.80 6.08
CA TRP A 148 -14.24 -20.41 6.47
C TRP A 148 -12.76 -20.04 6.33
N LEU A 149 -11.84 -20.94 6.65
CA LEU A 149 -10.41 -20.70 6.47
C LEU A 149 -10.03 -20.56 4.99
N TRP A 150 -10.69 -21.30 4.11
CA TRP A 150 -10.51 -21.17 2.66
C TRP A 150 -11.02 -19.80 2.18
N LEU A 151 -12.20 -19.38 2.64
CA LEU A 151 -12.71 -18.03 2.36
C LEU A 151 -11.73 -16.94 2.81
N LEU A 152 -11.18 -17.03 4.04
CA LEU A 152 -10.22 -16.05 4.54
C LEU A 152 -8.92 -16.02 3.74
N SER A 153 -8.51 -17.15 3.14
CA SER A 153 -7.32 -17.16 2.30
C SER A 153 -7.46 -16.21 1.10
N ILE A 154 -8.67 -15.97 0.60
CA ILE A 154 -8.94 -15.04 -0.50
C ILE A 154 -8.73 -13.58 -0.06
N PHE A 155 -9.14 -13.24 1.16
CA PHE A 155 -8.92 -11.90 1.74
C PHE A 155 -7.47 -11.64 2.13
N LYS A 156 -6.70 -12.69 2.48
CA LYS A 156 -5.27 -12.58 2.81
C LYS A 156 -4.43 -12.08 1.64
N TYR A 157 -4.79 -12.43 0.40
CA TYR A 157 -3.97 -12.16 -0.79
C TYR A 157 -4.40 -10.91 -1.58
N ASP A 158 -5.06 -9.94 -0.93
CA ASP A 158 -5.65 -8.74 -1.54
C ASP A 158 -6.57 -9.06 -2.74
N CYS A 159 -7.87 -9.16 -2.46
CA CYS A 159 -8.89 -9.60 -3.43
C CYS A 159 -8.86 -8.81 -4.76
N ALA A 160 -8.48 -7.53 -4.74
CA ALA A 160 -8.35 -6.69 -5.93
C ALA A 160 -7.24 -7.14 -6.90
N PHE A 161 -6.19 -7.80 -6.40
CA PHE A 161 -5.03 -8.20 -7.19
C PHE A 161 -4.97 -9.70 -7.48
N ILE A 162 -5.87 -10.50 -6.89
CA ILE A 162 -6.13 -11.86 -7.38
C ILE A 162 -6.85 -11.78 -8.73
N CYS A 163 -7.66 -10.76 -9.03
CA CYS A 163 -8.40 -10.67 -10.29
C CYS A 163 -7.50 -10.59 -11.54
N ILE A 164 -6.31 -10.00 -11.44
CA ILE A 164 -5.40 -9.83 -12.61
C ILE A 164 -4.70 -11.17 -12.96
N PRO A 165 -4.12 -11.92 -12.01
CA PRO A 165 -3.57 -13.25 -12.26
C PRO A 165 -4.62 -14.36 -12.33
N PHE A 166 -5.80 -14.23 -11.72
CA PHE A 166 -6.89 -15.22 -11.83
C PHE A 166 -7.49 -15.26 -13.25
N LEU A 167 -7.34 -14.20 -14.04
CA LEU A 167 -7.63 -14.22 -15.48
C LEU A 167 -6.56 -14.98 -16.30
N LEU A 168 -5.38 -15.21 -15.73
CA LEU A 168 -4.26 -15.92 -16.34
C LEU A 168 -4.06 -17.26 -15.61
N SER A 169 -4.77 -18.26 -16.10
CA SER A 169 -4.94 -19.60 -15.54
C SER A 169 -3.64 -20.34 -15.12
N ASN A 170 -3.81 -21.22 -14.12
CA ASN A 170 -3.05 -22.47 -13.92
C ASN A 170 -1.55 -22.39 -13.57
N LEU A 171 -1.13 -21.58 -12.59
CA LEU A 171 0.16 -21.83 -11.93
C LEU A 171 0.02 -22.07 -10.42
N GLN A 172 0.66 -23.15 -9.99
CA GLN A 172 0.88 -23.54 -8.61
C GLN A 172 1.79 -22.48 -7.94
N PHE A 173 1.19 -21.43 -7.40
CA PHE A 173 1.95 -20.33 -6.80
C PHE A 173 2.72 -20.78 -5.55
N ASN A 174 4.04 -20.85 -5.66
CA ASN A 174 4.96 -21.13 -4.55
C ASN A 174 5.23 -19.85 -3.73
N SER A 175 5.68 -20.00 -2.48
CA SER A 175 5.97 -18.90 -1.53
C SER A 175 6.91 -17.80 -2.08
N ILE A 176 7.72 -18.10 -3.09
CA ILE A 176 8.68 -17.18 -3.75
C ILE A 176 7.97 -16.21 -4.72
N GLU A 177 6.89 -16.65 -5.38
CA GLU A 177 6.17 -15.82 -6.35
C GLU A 177 5.35 -14.71 -5.65
N TYR A 178 4.86 -14.96 -4.44
CA TYR A 178 4.15 -13.98 -3.62
C TYR A 178 5.01 -12.79 -3.16
N ILE A 179 6.29 -13.04 -2.87
CA ILE A 179 7.27 -11.99 -2.56
C ILE A 179 7.50 -11.11 -3.81
N GLY A 180 7.61 -11.74 -4.97
CA GLY A 180 7.73 -11.05 -6.25
C GLY A 180 6.54 -10.13 -6.54
N ILE A 181 5.32 -10.58 -6.27
CA ILE A 181 4.11 -9.77 -6.48
C ILE A 181 4.11 -8.51 -5.60
N GLN A 182 4.42 -8.60 -4.30
CA GLN A 182 4.45 -7.42 -3.42
C GLN A 182 5.50 -6.39 -3.83
N VAL A 183 6.68 -6.87 -4.21
CA VAL A 183 7.78 -6.05 -4.73
C VAL A 183 7.38 -5.40 -6.06
N PHE A 184 6.85 -6.18 -6.99
CA PHE A 184 6.41 -5.72 -8.31
C PHE A 184 5.30 -4.66 -8.22
N MET A 185 4.37 -4.84 -7.30
CA MET A 185 3.28 -3.90 -7.01
C MET A 185 3.78 -2.55 -6.52
N THR A 186 4.82 -2.58 -5.69
CA THR A 186 5.47 -1.38 -5.16
C THR A 186 6.15 -0.60 -6.29
N VAL A 187 6.82 -1.30 -7.20
CA VAL A 187 7.44 -0.73 -8.40
C VAL A 187 6.39 -0.13 -9.34
N ILE A 188 5.31 -0.87 -9.63
CA ILE A 188 4.20 -0.38 -10.49
C ILE A 188 3.52 0.85 -9.91
N LYS A 189 3.41 0.96 -8.58
CA LYS A 189 2.80 2.13 -7.94
C LYS A 189 3.68 3.37 -8.07
N TYR A 190 4.98 3.23 -7.85
CA TYR A 190 5.87 4.38 -7.76
C TYR A 190 6.35 4.90 -9.13
N ILE A 191 6.49 4.02 -10.14
CA ILE A 191 6.95 4.42 -11.48
C ILE A 191 6.04 5.46 -12.16
N PRO A 192 4.70 5.26 -12.24
CA PRO A 192 3.82 6.23 -12.88
C PRO A 192 3.86 7.59 -12.19
N GLN A 193 3.95 7.62 -10.86
CA GLN A 193 4.07 8.87 -10.10
C GLN A 193 5.41 9.56 -10.37
N ALA A 194 6.50 8.80 -10.44
CA ALA A 194 7.83 9.34 -10.75
C ALA A 194 7.87 9.93 -12.16
N ILE A 195 7.28 9.24 -13.14
CA ILE A 195 7.15 9.71 -14.51
C ILE A 195 6.26 10.95 -14.55
N PHE A 196 5.11 10.94 -13.87
CA PHE A 196 4.19 12.07 -13.85
C PHE A 196 4.85 13.35 -13.30
N ASN A 197 5.56 13.24 -12.17
CA ASN A 197 6.35 14.34 -11.62
C ASN A 197 7.43 14.82 -12.61
N PHE A 198 8.07 13.89 -13.32
CA PHE A 198 9.10 14.21 -14.31
C PHE A 198 8.53 14.91 -15.55
N LEU A 199 7.34 14.51 -16.00
CA LEU A 199 6.67 15.12 -17.14
C LEU A 199 6.13 16.51 -16.79
N ARG A 200 5.48 16.66 -15.63
CA ARG A 200 4.92 17.93 -15.17
C ARG A 200 5.97 18.95 -14.72
N LYS A 201 7.19 18.50 -14.43
CA LYS A 201 8.26 19.30 -13.82
C LYS A 201 7.80 20.02 -12.53
N SER A 202 6.83 19.44 -11.83
CA SER A 202 6.28 19.92 -10.57
C SER A 202 5.78 18.74 -9.74
N THR A 203 5.93 18.87 -8.43
CA THR A 203 5.41 17.93 -7.42
C THR A 203 4.23 18.53 -6.63
N ASP A 204 3.66 19.64 -7.10
CA ASP A 204 2.56 20.32 -6.39
C ASP A 204 1.30 19.45 -6.36
N GLY A 205 0.76 19.19 -5.16
CA GLY A 205 -0.38 18.28 -4.96
C GLY A 205 0.01 16.87 -4.51
N PHE A 206 1.30 16.55 -4.46
CA PHE A 206 1.82 15.30 -3.88
C PHE A 206 2.31 15.55 -2.45
N SER A 207 1.74 14.83 -1.47
CA SER A 207 2.08 15.00 -0.05
C SER A 207 3.46 14.42 0.26
N ILE A 208 4.50 15.25 0.15
CA ILE A 208 5.88 14.85 0.47
C ILE A 208 6.02 14.38 1.91
N GLY A 209 5.21 14.89 2.84
CA GLY A 209 5.22 14.46 4.24
C GLY A 209 4.86 12.98 4.42
N ASN A 210 3.98 12.43 3.58
CA ASN A 210 3.69 10.99 3.59
C ASN A 210 4.92 10.18 3.15
N ILE A 211 5.60 10.63 2.10
CA ILE A 211 6.82 9.99 1.59
C ILE A 211 7.98 10.09 2.60
N LEU A 212 8.12 11.21 3.29
CA LEU A 212 9.14 11.36 4.34
C LEU A 212 8.88 10.42 5.52
N LEU A 213 7.61 10.20 5.89
CA LEU A 213 7.22 9.25 6.94
C LEU A 213 7.37 7.80 6.47
N ASP A 214 7.05 7.48 5.21
CA ASP A 214 7.25 6.15 4.61
C ASP A 214 8.75 5.82 4.55
N PHE A 215 9.57 6.76 4.07
CA PHE A 215 11.03 6.67 4.06
C PHE A 215 11.59 6.44 5.46
N SER A 216 11.14 7.23 6.44
CA SER A 216 11.61 7.12 7.83
C SER A 216 11.23 5.75 8.42
N GLY A 217 10.01 5.26 8.16
CA GLY A 217 9.56 3.94 8.57
C GLY A 217 10.32 2.80 7.88
N GLY A 218 10.58 2.93 6.57
CA GLY A 218 11.37 1.99 5.78
C GLY A 218 12.82 1.87 6.25
N VAL A 219 13.48 3.01 6.50
CA VAL A 219 14.84 3.06 7.05
C VAL A 219 14.88 2.46 8.46
N GLY A 220 13.93 2.84 9.33
CA GLY A 220 13.84 2.27 10.69
C GLY A 220 13.70 0.75 10.69
N ASN A 221 12.83 0.22 9.83
CA ASN A 221 12.61 -1.22 9.67
C ASN A 221 13.83 -1.95 9.09
N TYR A 222 14.58 -1.34 8.16
CA TYR A 222 15.82 -1.92 7.65
C TYR A 222 16.92 -1.94 8.72
N LEU A 223 17.10 -0.83 9.46
CA LEU A 223 18.04 -0.75 10.57
C LEU A 223 17.72 -1.75 11.69
N GLN A 224 16.43 -2.01 11.95
CA GLN A 224 16.00 -3.03 12.90
C GLN A 224 16.53 -4.42 12.49
N MET A 225 16.48 -4.76 11.21
CA MET A 225 17.02 -6.02 10.70
C MET A 225 18.55 -6.10 10.79
N VAL A 226 19.24 -4.97 10.57
CA VAL A 226 20.70 -4.86 10.74
C VAL A 226 21.07 -5.12 12.19
N VAL A 227 20.42 -4.44 13.15
CA VAL A 227 20.70 -4.57 14.59
C VAL A 227 20.55 -6.03 15.06
N GLN A 228 19.49 -6.72 14.62
CA GLN A 228 19.29 -8.13 14.93
C GLN A 228 20.38 -9.03 14.32
N SER A 229 20.82 -8.73 13.09
CA SER A 229 21.85 -9.54 12.42
C SER A 229 23.22 -9.34 13.04
N VAL A 230 23.51 -8.12 13.52
CA VAL A 230 24.72 -7.79 14.30
C VAL A 230 24.70 -8.48 15.66
N ASP A 231 23.57 -8.47 16.37
CA ASP A 231 23.48 -9.15 17.67
C ASP A 231 23.68 -10.67 17.54
N GLN A 232 23.17 -11.27 16.47
CA GLN A 232 23.19 -12.72 16.26
C GLN A 232 24.41 -13.22 15.46
N ASP A 233 25.31 -12.33 15.04
CA ASP A 233 26.41 -12.61 14.10
C ASP A 233 25.96 -13.48 12.91
N SER A 234 24.76 -13.21 12.38
CA SER A 234 24.09 -14.07 11.40
C SER A 234 23.26 -13.29 10.40
N TRP A 235 23.46 -13.62 9.12
CA TRP A 235 22.68 -13.07 8.01
C TRP A 235 21.36 -13.81 7.76
N VAL A 236 21.05 -14.83 8.55
CA VAL A 236 19.83 -15.64 8.42
C VAL A 236 18.58 -14.76 8.52
N ASN A 237 18.62 -13.66 9.27
CA ASN A 237 17.52 -12.71 9.35
C ASN A 237 17.20 -12.04 8.00
N PHE A 238 18.21 -11.77 7.18
CA PHE A 238 18.04 -11.16 5.85
C PHE A 238 17.53 -12.19 4.83
N TYR A 239 18.15 -13.37 4.75
CA TYR A 239 17.75 -14.40 3.79
C TYR A 239 16.39 -15.04 4.15
N GLY A 240 16.11 -15.22 5.44
CA GLY A 240 14.84 -15.75 5.93
C GLY A 240 13.66 -14.81 5.72
N ASN A 241 13.90 -13.50 5.58
CA ASN A 241 12.88 -12.47 5.38
C ASN A 241 13.09 -11.66 4.09
N ILE A 242 13.56 -12.31 3.02
CA ILE A 242 14.00 -11.63 1.79
C ILE A 242 12.93 -10.72 1.17
N GLY A 243 11.64 -11.06 1.30
CA GLY A 243 10.56 -10.21 0.80
C GLY A 243 10.41 -8.89 1.55
N LYS A 244 10.61 -8.91 2.88
CA LYS A 244 10.58 -7.69 3.71
C LYS A 244 11.78 -6.80 3.39
N VAL A 245 12.95 -7.41 3.19
CA VAL A 245 14.18 -6.71 2.77
C VAL A 245 13.97 -6.03 1.42
N LEU A 246 13.54 -6.78 0.39
CA LEU A 246 13.33 -6.24 -0.96
C LEU A 246 12.27 -5.14 -0.98
N LEU A 247 11.16 -5.32 -0.27
CA LEU A 247 10.09 -4.33 -0.17
C LEU A 247 10.59 -3.03 0.46
N SER A 248 11.30 -3.13 1.60
CA SER A 248 11.85 -1.94 2.28
C SER A 248 12.88 -1.21 1.43
N LEU A 249 13.75 -1.94 0.72
CA LEU A 249 14.79 -1.36 -0.12
C LEU A 249 14.17 -0.59 -1.31
N ILE A 250 13.20 -1.19 -1.99
CA ILE A 250 12.54 -0.58 -3.14
C ILE A 250 11.73 0.65 -2.73
N SER A 251 10.99 0.57 -1.62
CA SER A 251 10.27 1.72 -1.05
C SER A 251 11.24 2.87 -0.74
N VAL A 252 12.33 2.61 -0.01
CA VAL A 252 13.35 3.62 0.31
C VAL A 252 13.96 4.25 -0.95
N LEU A 253 14.23 3.47 -2.00
CA LEU A 253 14.77 3.97 -3.26
C LEU A 253 13.81 4.93 -3.97
N PHE A 254 12.52 4.58 -4.06
CA PHE A 254 11.52 5.46 -4.68
C PHE A 254 11.23 6.68 -3.83
N ASP A 255 11.25 6.56 -2.50
CA ASP A 255 11.08 7.71 -1.62
C ASP A 255 12.21 8.72 -1.79
N ILE A 256 13.46 8.26 -1.87
CA ILE A 256 14.62 9.12 -2.22
C ILE A 256 14.40 9.81 -3.56
N LEU A 257 13.93 9.07 -4.57
CA LEU A 257 13.62 9.65 -5.88
C LEU A 257 12.59 10.78 -5.76
N PHE A 258 11.51 10.58 -5.02
CA PHE A 258 10.48 11.61 -4.81
C PHE A 258 11.00 12.80 -4.00
N ILE A 259 11.84 12.58 -3.00
CA ILE A 259 12.51 13.64 -2.22
C ILE A 259 13.39 14.48 -3.14
N ILE A 260 14.18 13.85 -4.02
CA ILE A 260 15.01 14.54 -5.02
C ILE A 260 14.12 15.32 -6.00
N GLN A 261 13.06 14.71 -6.51
CA GLN A 261 12.11 15.39 -7.40
C GLN A 261 11.49 16.62 -6.74
N HIS A 262 11.12 16.54 -5.46
CA HIS A 262 10.42 17.62 -4.76
C HIS A 262 11.36 18.76 -4.30
N TYR A 263 12.50 18.43 -3.70
CA TYR A 263 13.38 19.44 -3.09
C TYR A 263 14.53 19.90 -3.98
N VAL A 264 14.96 19.10 -4.94
CA VAL A 264 16.14 19.39 -5.77
C VAL A 264 15.76 19.75 -7.20
N LEU A 265 14.94 18.93 -7.86
CA LEU A 265 14.62 19.12 -9.28
C LEU A 265 13.48 20.10 -9.51
N TYR A 266 12.40 19.98 -8.72
CA TYR A 266 11.21 20.83 -8.83
C TYR A 266 10.91 21.56 -7.53
N PRO A 267 11.90 22.26 -6.93
CA PRO A 267 11.66 23.04 -5.72
C PRO A 267 10.57 24.05 -6.03
N THR A 268 9.51 24.06 -5.22
CA THR A 268 8.43 25.03 -5.35
C THR A 268 9.03 26.43 -5.17
N ALA A 269 9.40 27.08 -6.28
CA ALA A 269 9.79 28.46 -6.25
C ALA A 269 8.64 29.24 -5.62
N LYS A 270 8.91 30.06 -4.60
CA LYS A 270 7.96 31.06 -4.11
C LYS A 270 7.59 31.96 -5.30
N LYS A 271 6.56 31.60 -6.05
CA LYS A 271 5.99 32.41 -7.12
C LYS A 271 4.57 32.75 -6.73
N GLY A 272 4.42 33.98 -6.25
CA GLY A 272 3.15 34.68 -6.41
C GLY A 272 2.78 34.77 -7.89
N SER A 273 1.48 34.71 -8.16
CA SER A 273 0.83 35.09 -9.41
C SER A 273 1.29 34.38 -10.70
N LYS A 274 0.61 33.29 -11.04
CA LYS A 274 -0.22 33.15 -12.25
C LYS A 274 -0.77 31.73 -12.29
N TRP A 275 -2.09 31.59 -12.11
CA TRP A 275 -2.82 30.36 -12.39
C TRP A 275 -2.78 30.14 -13.90
N VAL A 276 -1.90 29.24 -14.35
CA VAL A 276 -2.02 28.59 -15.65
C VAL A 276 -2.80 27.32 -15.40
N ASP A 277 -3.85 27.12 -16.19
CA ASP A 277 -4.86 26.09 -16.00
C ASP A 277 -4.22 24.69 -16.06
N SER A 278 -4.19 24.02 -14.91
CA SER A 278 -3.65 22.67 -14.75
C SER A 278 -4.39 21.61 -15.56
N SER A 279 -5.58 21.94 -16.08
CA SER A 279 -6.38 21.02 -16.90
C SER A 279 -5.81 20.80 -18.31
N GLU A 280 -5.23 21.81 -18.95
CA GLU A 280 -4.65 21.67 -20.31
C GLU A 280 -3.36 20.84 -20.32
N GLN A 281 -2.56 20.92 -19.26
CA GLN A 281 -1.33 20.13 -19.14
C GLN A 281 -1.61 18.65 -18.84
N ASP A 282 -2.63 18.35 -18.04
CA ASP A 282 -3.03 16.97 -17.73
C ASP A 282 -3.62 16.26 -18.96
N GLU A 283 -4.22 17.00 -19.90
CA GLU A 283 -4.75 16.48 -21.16
C GLU A 283 -3.64 16.22 -22.20
N GLN A 284 -2.68 17.13 -22.36
CA GLN A 284 -1.51 16.93 -23.24
C GLN A 284 -0.62 15.74 -22.80
N VAL A 285 -0.52 15.50 -21.49
CA VAL A 285 0.24 14.37 -20.93
C VAL A 285 -0.49 13.05 -21.17
N ARG A 286 -1.83 13.03 -21.12
CA ARG A 286 -2.62 11.83 -21.49
C ARG A 286 -2.46 11.51 -22.98
N GLU A 287 -2.42 12.51 -23.84
CA GLU A 287 -2.24 12.34 -25.28
C GLU A 287 -0.87 11.71 -25.61
N HIS A 288 0.21 12.20 -24.99
CA HIS A 288 1.56 11.67 -25.18
C HIS A 288 1.79 10.25 -24.64
N LEU A 289 0.99 9.79 -23.67
CA LEU A 289 1.11 8.44 -23.09
C LEU A 289 0.29 7.38 -23.86
N VAL A 290 -0.69 7.80 -24.66
CA VAL A 290 -1.60 6.91 -25.39
C VAL A 290 -1.19 6.74 -26.86
N ALA A 291 -0.49 7.73 -27.44
CA ALA A 291 0.00 7.66 -28.81
C ALA A 291 1.52 7.44 -28.85
N PRO A 292 2.02 6.22 -29.10
CA PRO A 292 3.40 6.07 -29.54
C PRO A 292 3.50 6.66 -30.95
N ASP A 293 4.10 7.84 -31.04
CA ASP A 293 4.68 8.52 -32.20
C ASP A 293 4.19 8.06 -33.59
N GLN A 294 3.15 8.72 -34.11
CA GLN A 294 2.80 8.66 -35.53
C GLN A 294 3.42 9.80 -36.35
N THR A 295 4.41 10.53 -35.82
CA THR A 295 4.99 11.70 -36.50
C THR A 295 6.26 11.42 -37.30
N ALA A 296 6.55 10.15 -37.61
CA ALA A 296 7.72 9.77 -38.40
C ALA A 296 7.43 9.35 -39.87
N GLN A 297 6.25 9.64 -40.44
CA GLN A 297 5.93 9.23 -41.82
C GLN A 297 5.42 10.30 -42.79
N GLU A 298 5.52 11.58 -42.46
CA GLU A 298 5.42 12.64 -43.46
C GLU A 298 6.67 13.51 -43.39
N ASN A 299 7.69 13.13 -44.15
CA ASN A 299 8.50 14.00 -45.01
C ASN A 299 9.75 13.22 -45.50
N VAL A 300 9.83 13.10 -46.83
CA VAL A 300 10.86 12.49 -47.71
C VAL A 300 10.60 11.04 -48.13
#